data_AF-A0A8T5BVS5-F1
#
_entry.id   AF-A0A8T5BVS5-F1
#
_cell.length_a   1.000
_cell.length_b   1.000
_cell.length_c   1.000
_cell.angle_alpha   90.00
_cell.angle_beta   90.00
_cell.angle_gamma   90.00
#
_symmetry.space_group_name_H-M   'P 1'
#
loop_
_entity.id
_entity.type
_entity.pdbx_description
1 polymer ?
#
loop_
_entity_poly.entity_id
_entity_poly.type
_entity_poly.pdbx_seq_one_letter_code
_entity_poly.pdbx_strand_id
1 'polypeptide(L)'
;MIIPVKKFTAVTLTENTRKLLDVLGKLGVIQLRKLDESEFIGFKEIVSEEAKEYENLYEKLNSLKIKLNASPKKPESLETTKIKPSIRELKELIENFEKRTVNLEEKIKSIKEQLKTLNNSKPILEILKNQKINPGDIGEFKHIFAKAGIAKTKLLPSLRLRVKPRKEVTFRETAISPEETFLYITGLIELKDWIEKLLTAVEFKEFKLPSGIPNEINEAVKWVDEETKKLEDKLKSLEEEWDSLKQEFEEKAGYLEVAVKYGLDVCLAEGNLLRSRLMSVLQGWVPINKIN
;
A
#
# COMPACT_ATOMS: atom_id res chain seq x y z
N MET A 1 -7.73 8.18 49.98
CA MET A 1 -7.89 9.58 50.41
C MET A 1 -8.64 10.30 49.30
N ILE A 2 -9.82 10.88 49.56
CA ILE A 2 -10.62 11.58 48.54
C ILE A 2 -10.13 13.03 48.48
N ILE A 3 -9.73 13.51 47.30
CA ILE A 3 -9.30 14.91 47.10
C ILE A 3 -10.57 15.76 46.94
N PRO A 4 -10.80 16.78 47.79
CA PRO A 4 -11.97 17.63 47.66
C PRO A 4 -11.84 18.55 46.43
N VAL A 5 -12.94 18.72 45.71
CA VAL A 5 -13.04 19.51 44.47
C VAL A 5 -14.04 20.65 44.62
N LYS A 6 -13.85 21.75 43.88
CA LYS A 6 -14.82 22.85 43.75
C LYS A 6 -15.35 22.94 42.33
N LYS A 7 -16.64 23.29 42.22
CA LYS A 7 -17.26 23.61 40.93
C LYS A 7 -16.73 24.96 40.43
N PHE A 8 -16.30 24.98 39.18
CA PHE A 8 -15.89 26.18 38.46
C PHE A 8 -16.85 26.43 37.29
N THR A 9 -17.18 27.69 37.05
CA THR A 9 -17.95 28.14 35.88
C THR A 9 -17.19 29.28 35.23
N ALA A 10 -16.93 29.19 33.93
CA ALA A 10 -16.36 30.27 33.15
C ALA A 10 -17.32 30.67 32.03
N VAL A 11 -17.46 31.98 31.83
CA VAL A 11 -18.19 32.57 30.71
C VAL A 11 -17.20 33.45 29.96
N THR A 12 -17.09 33.25 28.65
CA THR A 12 -16.13 33.96 27.80
C THR A 12 -16.77 34.37 26.48
N LEU A 13 -16.22 35.39 25.82
CA LEU A 13 -16.60 35.71 24.44
C LEU A 13 -16.23 34.54 23.54
N THR A 14 -17.05 34.26 22.53
CA THR A 14 -16.83 33.02 21.81
C THR A 14 -15.49 32.97 21.06
N GLU A 15 -15.02 34.10 20.55
CA GLU A 15 -13.69 34.25 19.95
C GLU A 15 -12.54 33.84 20.89
N ASN A 16 -12.75 33.93 22.20
CA ASN A 16 -11.75 33.59 23.23
C ASN A 16 -11.89 32.17 23.77
N THR A 17 -12.86 31.39 23.29
CA THR A 17 -13.14 30.02 23.79
C THR A 17 -11.94 29.11 23.64
N ARG A 18 -11.33 29.05 22.45
CA ARG A 18 -10.15 28.22 22.19
C ARG A 18 -8.95 28.60 23.03
N LYS A 19 -8.73 29.90 23.23
CA LYS A 19 -7.64 30.41 24.06
C LYS A 19 -7.85 30.01 25.52
N LEU A 20 -9.09 30.09 26.01
CA LEU A 20 -9.44 29.64 27.36
C LEU A 20 -9.22 28.13 27.50
N LEU A 21 -9.73 27.31 26.59
CA LEU A 21 -9.53 25.86 26.61
C LEU A 21 -8.05 25.48 26.56
N ASP A 22 -7.24 26.18 25.77
CA ASP A 22 -5.78 25.96 25.73
C ASP A 22 -5.11 26.22 27.08
N VAL A 23 -5.47 27.32 27.74
CA VAL A 23 -4.94 27.65 29.08
C VAL A 23 -5.38 26.61 30.10
N LEU A 24 -6.66 26.22 30.11
CA LEU A 24 -7.18 25.22 31.04
C LEU A 24 -6.56 23.83 30.79
N GLY A 25 -6.34 23.47 29.52
CA GLY A 25 -5.68 22.23 29.12
C GLY A 25 -4.22 22.17 29.56
N LYS A 26 -3.47 23.27 29.39
CA LYS A 26 -2.09 23.39 29.89
C LYS A 26 -1.99 23.29 31.42
N LEU A 27 -2.98 23.83 32.13
CA LEU A 27 -3.05 23.72 33.58
C LEU A 27 -3.32 22.28 34.03
N GLY A 28 -4.06 21.48 33.24
CA GLY A 28 -4.23 20.03 33.46
C GLY A 28 -4.95 19.64 34.76
N VAL A 29 -5.57 20.59 35.45
CA VAL A 29 -6.19 20.40 36.78
C VAL A 29 -7.72 20.48 36.76
N ILE A 30 -8.34 20.64 35.59
CA ILE A 30 -9.77 20.87 35.46
C ILE A 30 -10.42 19.72 34.72
N GLN A 31 -11.44 19.13 35.32
CA GLN A 31 -12.32 18.16 34.63
C GLN A 31 -13.57 18.87 34.14
N LEU A 32 -13.73 18.99 32.82
CA LEU A 32 -14.94 19.58 32.22
C LEU A 32 -16.15 18.67 32.42
N ARG A 33 -17.31 19.27 32.72
CA ARG A 33 -18.60 18.61 32.82
C ARG A 33 -19.41 18.92 31.57
N LYS A 34 -20.06 17.90 30.98
CA LYS A 34 -21.05 18.12 29.93
C LYS A 34 -22.23 18.92 30.48
N LEU A 35 -22.53 20.04 29.84
CA LEU A 35 -23.62 20.93 30.20
C LEU A 35 -24.92 20.51 29.51
N ASP A 36 -26.05 20.73 30.18
CA ASP A 36 -27.39 20.51 29.63
C ASP A 36 -28.00 21.87 29.22
N GLU A 37 -28.64 21.94 28.05
CA GLU A 37 -29.28 23.16 27.52
C GLU A 37 -30.37 23.69 28.47
N SER A 38 -30.97 22.81 29.27
CA SER A 38 -31.95 23.18 30.30
C SER A 38 -31.36 24.05 31.42
N GLU A 39 -30.06 23.92 31.72
CA GLU A 39 -29.36 24.70 32.75
C GLU A 39 -29.04 26.13 32.27
N PHE A 40 -29.00 26.38 30.94
CA PHE A 40 -28.58 27.66 30.34
C PHE A 40 -29.45 28.09 29.16
N ILE A 41 -30.57 28.78 29.46
CA ILE A 41 -31.50 29.30 28.45
C ILE A 41 -30.79 30.24 27.47
N GLY A 42 -30.92 29.95 26.17
CA GLY A 42 -30.35 30.76 25.08
C GLY A 42 -28.95 30.32 24.61
N PHE A 43 -28.41 29.24 25.17
CA PHE A 43 -27.19 28.58 24.70
C PHE A 43 -27.50 27.20 24.11
N LYS A 44 -26.73 26.76 23.12
CA LYS A 44 -26.89 25.47 22.43
C LYS A 44 -25.60 24.67 22.40
N GLU A 45 -25.71 23.34 22.32
CA GLU A 45 -24.57 22.46 22.05
C GLU A 45 -23.92 22.76 20.69
N ILE A 46 -22.60 22.56 20.61
CA ILE A 46 -21.84 22.65 19.35
C ILE A 46 -21.45 21.22 18.94
N VAL A 47 -21.90 20.79 17.76
CA VAL A 47 -21.34 19.60 17.11
C VAL A 47 -20.09 20.05 16.36
N SER A 48 -18.92 19.55 16.77
CA SER A 48 -17.66 19.87 16.10
C SER A 48 -17.46 18.94 14.90
N GLU A 49 -17.68 19.45 13.68
CA GLU A 49 -17.29 18.78 12.44
C GLU A 49 -15.77 18.56 12.37
N GLU A 50 -15.00 19.50 12.94
CA GLU A 50 -13.53 19.42 13.04
C GLU A 50 -13.06 18.21 13.88
N ALA A 51 -13.83 17.77 14.88
CA ALA A 51 -13.49 16.58 15.67
C ALA A 51 -13.41 15.32 14.78
N LYS A 52 -14.38 15.14 13.87
CA LYS A 52 -14.38 14.02 12.92
C LYS A 52 -13.20 14.11 11.95
N GLU A 53 -12.82 15.31 11.55
CA GLU A 53 -11.65 15.51 10.70
C GLU A 53 -10.36 15.12 11.43
N TYR A 54 -10.19 15.50 12.71
CA TYR A 54 -9.04 15.07 13.52
C TYR A 54 -9.03 13.56 13.78
N GLU A 55 -10.17 12.92 14.03
CA GLU A 55 -10.29 11.47 14.14
C GLU A 55 -9.81 10.78 12.85
N ASN A 56 -10.29 11.25 11.69
CA ASN A 56 -9.85 10.73 10.40
C ASN A 56 -8.33 10.91 10.19
N LEU A 57 -7.78 12.06 10.55
CA LEU A 57 -6.32 12.30 10.47
C LEU A 57 -5.54 11.37 11.40
N TYR A 58 -6.07 11.09 12.59
CA TYR A 58 -5.44 10.18 13.54
C TYR A 58 -5.43 8.73 13.02
N GLU A 59 -6.55 8.28 12.47
CA GLU A 59 -6.64 6.95 11.82
C GLU A 59 -5.68 6.83 10.64
N LYS A 60 -5.64 7.83 9.76
CA LYS A 60 -4.70 7.88 8.64
C LYS A 60 -3.25 7.79 9.09
N LEU A 61 -2.89 8.57 10.12
CA LEU A 61 -1.55 8.56 10.68
C LEU A 61 -1.19 7.20 11.29
N ASN A 62 -2.12 6.52 11.96
CA ASN A 62 -1.91 5.16 12.45
C ASN A 62 -1.78 4.14 11.31
N SER A 63 -2.56 4.29 10.25
CA SER A 63 -2.44 3.44 9.07
C SER A 63 -1.06 3.58 8.41
N LEU A 64 -0.52 4.81 8.34
CA LEU A 64 0.82 5.08 7.82
C LEU A 64 1.90 4.47 8.71
N LYS A 65 1.78 4.58 10.04
CA LYS A 65 2.72 3.93 10.98
C LYS A 65 2.81 2.43 10.74
N ILE A 66 1.66 1.77 10.58
CA ILE A 66 1.59 0.33 10.34
C ILE A 66 2.20 -0.01 8.97
N LYS A 67 1.82 0.72 7.91
CA LYS A 67 2.33 0.48 6.55
C LYS A 67 3.84 0.65 6.43
N LEU A 68 4.38 1.73 6.98
CA LEU A 68 5.82 2.02 6.96
C LEU A 68 6.60 1.20 8.00
N ASN A 69 5.92 0.45 8.86
CA ASN A 69 6.48 -0.20 10.05
C ASN A 69 7.40 0.76 10.83
N ALA A 70 6.91 2.00 10.99
CA ALA A 70 7.66 3.12 11.54
C ALA A 70 7.55 3.12 13.07
N SER A 71 8.65 3.41 13.74
CA SER A 71 8.70 3.65 15.19
C SER A 71 8.88 5.15 15.44
N PRO A 72 7.78 5.91 15.67
CA PRO A 72 7.85 7.35 15.82
C PRO A 72 8.76 7.71 16.99
N LYS A 73 9.67 8.68 16.77
CA LYS A 73 10.43 9.25 17.86
C LYS A 73 9.48 10.07 18.73
N LYS A 74 9.48 9.83 20.04
CA LYS A 74 8.72 10.69 20.97
C LYS A 74 9.29 12.10 20.88
N PRO A 75 8.45 13.14 20.72
CA PRO A 75 8.96 14.51 20.74
C PRO A 75 9.55 14.82 22.13
N GLU A 76 10.77 15.35 22.16
CA GLU A 76 11.52 15.63 23.41
C GLU A 76 10.90 16.78 24.22
N SER A 77 10.08 17.64 23.62
CA SER A 77 9.22 18.58 24.36
C SER A 77 8.09 19.12 23.49
N LEU A 78 6.96 19.43 24.13
CA LEU A 78 5.82 20.16 23.57
C LEU A 78 6.09 21.68 23.46
N GLU A 79 7.28 22.15 23.88
CA GLU A 79 7.56 23.59 24.05
C GLU A 79 8.15 24.27 22.81
N THR A 80 8.55 23.51 21.79
CA THR A 80 9.17 24.04 20.58
C THR A 80 8.24 24.00 19.38
N THR A 81 7.19 24.83 19.38
CA THR A 81 6.90 25.74 18.26
C THR A 81 5.67 26.60 18.54
N LYS A 82 5.86 27.91 18.39
CA LYS A 82 4.90 29.00 18.58
C LYS A 82 3.77 29.03 17.54
N ILE A 83 3.56 27.96 16.77
CA ILE A 83 2.55 27.88 15.72
C ILE A 83 1.90 26.50 15.81
N LYS A 84 0.68 26.45 16.33
CA LYS A 84 -0.16 25.24 16.24
C LYS A 84 -0.53 25.08 14.76
N PRO A 85 -0.14 24.00 14.09
CA PRO A 85 -0.44 23.81 12.69
C PRO A 85 -1.95 23.73 12.53
N SER A 86 -2.45 24.40 11.51
CA SER A 86 -3.87 24.33 11.16
C SER A 86 -4.23 22.91 10.74
N ILE A 87 -5.51 22.55 10.85
CA ILE A 87 -6.00 21.25 10.38
C ILE A 87 -5.68 21.02 8.89
N ARG A 88 -5.61 22.09 8.10
CA ARG A 88 -5.23 22.05 6.68
C ARG A 88 -3.77 21.65 6.49
N GLU A 89 -2.86 22.25 7.24
CA GLU A 89 -1.43 21.93 7.18
C GLU A 89 -1.17 20.47 7.61
N LEU A 90 -1.84 20.01 8.69
CA LEU A 90 -1.75 18.62 9.13
C LEU A 90 -2.26 17.64 8.06
N LYS A 91 -3.39 17.98 7.44
CA LYS A 91 -3.98 17.18 6.36
C LYS A 91 -3.07 17.09 5.14
N GLU A 92 -2.52 18.22 4.69
CA GLU A 92 -1.60 18.26 3.54
C GLU A 92 -0.33 17.42 3.80
N LEU A 93 0.24 17.51 5.00
CA LEU A 93 1.40 16.71 5.38
C LEU A 93 1.09 15.21 5.37
N ILE A 94 0.00 14.80 6.01
CA ILE A 94 -0.41 13.38 6.06
C ILE A 94 -0.73 12.86 4.66
N GLU A 95 -1.47 13.62 3.84
CA GLU A 95 -1.79 13.24 2.46
C GLU A 95 -0.55 13.14 1.56
N ASN A 96 0.46 13.97 1.76
CA ASN A 96 1.72 13.87 1.03
C ASN A 96 2.43 12.54 1.35
N PHE A 97 2.51 12.17 2.64
CA PHE A 97 3.03 10.87 3.03
C PHE A 97 2.21 9.72 2.44
N GLU A 98 0.86 9.77 2.50
CA GLU A 98 -0.01 8.76 1.89
C GLU A 98 0.28 8.57 0.39
N LYS A 99 0.35 9.67 -0.37
CA LYS A 99 0.60 9.62 -1.81
C LYS A 99 1.98 9.04 -2.14
N ARG A 100 3.01 9.43 -1.40
CA ARG A 100 4.37 8.93 -1.60
C ARG A 100 4.47 7.44 -1.27
N THR A 101 3.86 7.00 -0.17
CA THR A 101 3.83 5.58 0.24
C THR A 101 3.15 4.73 -0.83
N VAL A 102 1.94 5.10 -1.27
CA VAL A 102 1.18 4.33 -2.28
C VAL A 102 1.95 4.25 -3.60
N ASN A 103 2.53 5.35 -4.06
CA ASN A 103 3.30 5.38 -5.31
C ASN A 103 4.53 4.48 -5.25
N LEU A 104 5.28 4.49 -4.13
CA LEU A 104 6.42 3.60 -3.94
C LEU A 104 6.01 2.14 -3.85
N GLU A 105 4.95 1.81 -3.11
CA GLU A 105 4.42 0.44 -3.02
C GLU A 105 4.05 -0.12 -4.41
N GLU A 106 3.32 0.65 -5.21
CA GLU A 106 2.92 0.26 -6.57
C GLU A 106 4.13 0.03 -7.47
N LYS A 107 5.12 0.93 -7.44
CA LYS A 107 6.36 0.79 -8.20
C LYS A 107 7.15 -0.45 -7.79
N ILE A 108 7.38 -0.64 -6.49
CA ILE A 108 8.09 -1.80 -5.95
C ILE A 108 7.38 -3.10 -6.34
N LYS A 109 6.05 -3.14 -6.21
CA LYS A 109 5.25 -4.30 -6.59
C LYS A 109 5.38 -4.63 -8.07
N SER A 110 5.25 -3.62 -8.94
CA SER A 110 5.36 -3.81 -10.39
C SER A 110 6.74 -4.36 -10.81
N ILE A 111 7.81 -3.85 -10.20
CA ILE A 111 9.19 -4.32 -10.46
C ILE A 111 9.38 -5.74 -9.94
N LYS A 112 8.86 -6.07 -8.75
CA LYS A 112 8.92 -7.45 -8.21
C LYS A 112 8.19 -8.44 -9.10
N GLU A 113 7.03 -8.07 -9.67
CA GLU A 113 6.30 -8.90 -10.63
C GLU A 113 7.07 -9.09 -11.94
N GLN A 114 7.71 -8.04 -12.44
CA GLN A 114 8.58 -8.11 -13.63
C GLN A 114 9.79 -9.01 -13.38
N LEU A 115 10.49 -8.84 -12.26
CA LEU A 115 11.62 -9.68 -11.86
C LEU A 115 11.21 -11.15 -11.71
N LYS A 116 10.04 -11.42 -11.13
CA LYS A 116 9.51 -12.79 -11.04
C LYS A 116 9.26 -13.40 -12.42
N THR A 117 8.72 -12.61 -13.34
CA THR A 117 8.47 -13.05 -14.73
C THR A 117 9.80 -13.35 -15.45
N LEU A 118 10.79 -12.47 -15.33
CA LEU A 118 12.13 -12.67 -15.90
C LEU A 118 12.85 -13.88 -15.29
N ASN A 119 12.82 -14.03 -13.97
CA ASN A 119 13.44 -15.17 -13.29
C ASN A 119 12.78 -16.51 -13.68
N ASN A 120 11.45 -16.53 -13.88
CA ASN A 120 10.76 -17.71 -14.41
C ASN A 120 11.11 -18.00 -15.88
N SER A 121 11.53 -16.99 -16.65
CA SER A 121 11.93 -17.16 -18.04
C SER A 121 13.35 -17.72 -18.21
N LYS A 122 14.24 -17.57 -17.22
CA LYS A 122 15.61 -18.14 -17.25
C LYS A 122 15.63 -19.66 -17.49
N PRO A 123 14.96 -20.50 -16.69
CA PRO A 123 14.95 -21.96 -16.93
C PRO A 123 14.29 -22.32 -18.26
N ILE A 124 13.29 -21.54 -18.70
CA ILE A 124 12.64 -21.72 -20.01
C ILE A 124 13.66 -21.48 -21.13
N LEU A 125 14.42 -20.39 -21.08
CA LEU A 125 15.44 -20.07 -22.07
C LEU A 125 16.57 -21.10 -22.09
N GLU A 126 16.96 -21.67 -20.95
CA GLU A 126 17.93 -22.76 -20.91
C GLU A 126 17.41 -24.01 -21.64
N ILE A 127 16.14 -24.37 -21.42
CA ILE A 127 15.50 -25.48 -22.15
C ILE A 127 15.49 -25.17 -23.65
N LEU A 128 15.04 -23.98 -24.05
CA LEU A 128 15.00 -23.57 -25.46
C LEU A 128 16.40 -23.58 -26.11
N LYS A 129 17.43 -23.13 -25.39
CA LYS A 129 18.83 -23.16 -25.83
C LYS A 129 19.32 -24.58 -26.06
N ASN A 130 19.03 -25.50 -25.14
CA ASN A 130 19.39 -26.91 -25.29
C ASN A 130 18.69 -27.55 -26.50
N GLN A 131 17.49 -27.09 -26.82
CA GLN A 131 16.71 -27.57 -27.97
C GLN A 131 16.99 -26.80 -29.27
N LYS A 132 17.87 -25.78 -29.23
CA LYS A 132 18.18 -24.88 -30.35
C LYS A 132 16.92 -24.25 -30.97
N ILE A 133 15.96 -23.87 -30.12
CA ILE A 133 14.73 -23.18 -30.52
C ILE A 133 14.86 -21.71 -30.14
N ASN A 134 14.58 -20.84 -31.09
CA ASN A 134 14.63 -19.41 -30.87
C ASN A 134 13.30 -18.93 -30.24
N PRO A 135 13.32 -18.02 -29.24
CA PRO A 135 12.11 -17.43 -28.67
C PRO A 135 11.16 -16.85 -29.72
N GLY A 136 11.71 -16.25 -30.77
CA GLY A 136 10.92 -15.68 -31.88
C GLY A 136 10.19 -16.70 -32.74
N ASP A 137 10.54 -17.99 -32.64
CA ASP A 137 9.84 -19.06 -33.37
C ASP A 137 8.58 -19.52 -32.63
N ILE A 138 8.35 -19.07 -31.39
CA ILE A 138 7.21 -19.47 -30.55
C ILE A 138 6.15 -18.37 -30.61
N GLY A 139 4.91 -18.76 -30.91
CA GLY A 139 3.78 -17.86 -30.94
C GLY A 139 2.80 -18.16 -32.08
N GLU A 140 1.93 -17.19 -32.32
CA GLU A 140 0.95 -17.25 -33.40
C GLU A 140 1.37 -16.32 -34.52
N PHE A 141 1.47 -16.88 -35.72
CA PHE A 141 1.84 -16.18 -36.94
C PHE A 141 0.67 -16.21 -37.92
N LYS A 142 0.80 -15.48 -39.02
CA LYS A 142 -0.27 -15.27 -40.00
C LYS A 142 -0.91 -16.57 -40.52
N HIS A 143 -0.12 -17.64 -40.68
CA HIS A 143 -0.58 -18.91 -41.25
C HIS A 143 -0.22 -20.14 -40.41
N ILE A 144 0.68 -19.98 -39.44
CA ILE A 144 1.20 -21.07 -38.61
C ILE A 144 1.15 -20.66 -37.15
N PHE A 145 1.11 -21.64 -36.26
CA PHE A 145 1.36 -21.44 -34.85
C PHE A 145 2.50 -22.36 -34.41
N ALA A 146 3.16 -21.94 -33.33
CA ALA A 146 4.22 -22.69 -32.69
C ALA A 146 4.08 -22.57 -31.18
N LYS A 147 4.00 -23.71 -30.49
CA LYS A 147 3.93 -23.79 -29.03
C LYS A 147 5.10 -24.60 -28.50
N ALA A 148 5.72 -24.08 -27.45
CA ALA A 148 6.76 -24.76 -26.68
C ALA A 148 6.29 -24.93 -25.23
N GLY A 149 6.62 -26.05 -24.61
CA GLY A 149 6.26 -26.28 -23.21
C GLY A 149 6.63 -27.66 -22.71
N ILE A 150 6.08 -28.03 -21.55
CA ILE A 150 6.37 -29.29 -20.86
C ILE A 150 5.08 -30.08 -20.70
N ALA A 151 5.14 -31.39 -20.92
CA ALA A 151 4.03 -32.32 -20.67
C ALA A 151 4.51 -33.57 -19.92
N LYS A 152 3.55 -34.27 -19.30
CA LYS A 152 3.82 -35.53 -18.59
C LYS A 152 4.19 -36.64 -19.58
N THR A 153 5.36 -37.26 -19.39
CA THR A 153 5.90 -38.32 -20.26
C THR A 153 4.92 -39.50 -20.42
N LYS A 154 4.18 -39.85 -19.36
CA LYS A 154 3.19 -40.94 -19.36
C LYS A 154 2.02 -40.73 -20.33
N LEU A 155 1.66 -39.48 -20.63
CA LEU A 155 0.50 -39.13 -21.45
C LEU A 155 0.84 -38.90 -22.93
N LEU A 156 2.13 -38.73 -23.26
CA LEU A 156 2.60 -38.48 -24.62
C LEU A 156 2.29 -39.55 -25.66
N PRO A 157 2.28 -40.87 -25.36
CA PRO A 157 1.97 -41.87 -26.38
C PRO A 157 0.61 -41.65 -27.04
N SER A 158 -0.37 -41.20 -26.24
CA SER A 158 -1.72 -40.91 -26.74
C SER A 158 -1.77 -39.68 -27.66
N LEU A 159 -0.95 -38.65 -27.37
CA LEU A 159 -0.78 -37.48 -28.22
C LEU A 159 -0.09 -37.85 -29.54
N ARG A 160 1.01 -38.61 -29.48
CA ARG A 160 1.77 -39.04 -30.67
C ARG A 160 0.88 -39.78 -31.68
N LEU A 161 0.02 -40.69 -31.22
CA LEU A 161 -0.88 -41.47 -32.08
C LEU A 161 -1.90 -40.59 -32.83
N ARG A 162 -2.32 -39.48 -32.22
CA ARG A 162 -3.31 -38.56 -32.80
C ARG A 162 -2.68 -37.53 -33.73
N VAL A 163 -1.44 -37.11 -33.45
CA VAL A 163 -0.75 -36.06 -34.20
C VAL A 163 0.02 -36.63 -35.40
N LYS A 164 0.69 -37.79 -35.28
CA LYS A 164 1.49 -38.40 -36.37
C LYS A 164 0.78 -38.57 -37.72
N PRO A 165 -0.53 -38.89 -37.80
CA PRO A 165 -1.20 -39.07 -39.08
C PRO A 165 -1.35 -37.78 -39.91
N ARG A 166 -1.26 -36.60 -39.27
CA ARG A 166 -1.44 -35.31 -39.94
C ARG A 166 -0.09 -34.73 -40.34
N LYS A 167 0.09 -34.51 -41.64
CA LYS A 167 1.32 -33.90 -42.19
C LYS A 167 1.37 -32.39 -41.96
N GLU A 168 0.24 -31.77 -41.63
CA GLU A 168 0.10 -30.34 -41.39
C GLU A 168 0.60 -29.90 -40.00
N VAL A 169 1.09 -30.86 -39.18
CA VAL A 169 1.54 -30.63 -37.82
C VAL A 169 2.91 -31.27 -37.62
N THR A 170 3.88 -30.49 -37.18
CA THR A 170 5.20 -30.98 -36.79
C THR A 170 5.29 -31.04 -35.27
N PHE A 171 5.82 -32.14 -34.77
CA PHE A 171 5.93 -32.40 -33.35
C PHE A 171 7.36 -32.84 -33.03
N ARG A 172 8.03 -32.11 -32.13
CA ARG A 172 9.32 -32.46 -31.57
C ARG A 172 9.18 -32.66 -30.06
N GLU A 173 9.87 -33.66 -29.54
CA GLU A 173 9.85 -33.97 -28.12
C GLU A 173 11.26 -34.32 -27.64
N THR A 174 11.56 -33.96 -26.40
CA THR A 174 12.84 -34.34 -25.78
C THR A 174 12.64 -34.52 -24.28
N ALA A 175 13.05 -35.66 -23.75
CA ALA A 175 12.92 -35.93 -22.32
C ALA A 175 13.77 -34.93 -21.52
N ILE A 176 13.14 -34.19 -20.61
CA ILE A 176 13.83 -33.31 -19.66
C ILE A 176 14.11 -34.10 -18.37
N SER A 177 13.14 -34.91 -17.93
CA SER A 177 13.20 -35.75 -16.74
C SER A 177 12.42 -37.06 -16.94
N PRO A 178 12.47 -38.01 -15.99
CA PRO A 178 11.68 -39.24 -16.06
C PRO A 178 10.16 -39.00 -16.16
N GLU A 179 9.69 -37.87 -15.62
CA GLU A 179 8.26 -37.54 -15.56
C GLU A 179 7.85 -36.45 -16.55
N GLU A 180 8.79 -35.61 -16.99
CA GLU A 180 8.53 -34.43 -17.81
C GLU A 180 9.30 -34.46 -19.13
N THR A 181 8.59 -34.15 -20.22
CA THR A 181 9.14 -34.09 -21.56
C THR A 181 8.86 -32.72 -22.16
N PHE A 182 9.91 -32.12 -22.74
CA PHE A 182 9.79 -30.93 -23.57
C PHE A 182 9.00 -31.26 -24.83
N LEU A 183 8.03 -30.42 -25.18
CA LEU A 183 7.29 -30.50 -26.42
C LEU A 183 7.40 -29.19 -27.19
N TYR A 184 7.67 -29.31 -28.49
CA TYR A 184 7.57 -28.23 -29.46
C TYR A 184 6.66 -28.65 -30.60
N ILE A 185 5.54 -27.94 -30.76
CA ILE A 185 4.50 -28.25 -31.73
C ILE A 185 4.34 -27.06 -32.67
N THR A 186 4.40 -27.32 -33.97
CA THR A 186 4.12 -26.32 -35.00
C THR A 186 3.05 -26.85 -35.94
N GLY A 187 2.19 -25.99 -36.47
CA GLY A 187 1.16 -26.40 -37.42
C GLY A 187 0.41 -25.23 -38.02
N LEU A 188 -0.50 -25.53 -38.94
CA LEU A 188 -1.38 -24.52 -39.52
C LEU A 188 -2.30 -23.91 -38.46
N ILE A 189 -2.55 -22.61 -38.55
CA ILE A 189 -3.36 -21.86 -37.57
C ILE A 189 -4.78 -22.44 -37.43
N GLU A 190 -5.35 -23.01 -38.50
CA GLU A 190 -6.66 -23.67 -38.53
C GLU A 190 -6.75 -24.89 -37.60
N LEU A 191 -5.61 -25.52 -37.30
CA LEU A 191 -5.52 -26.69 -36.45
C LEU A 191 -5.24 -26.37 -34.98
N LYS A 192 -5.06 -25.09 -34.65
CA LYS A 192 -4.72 -24.62 -33.30
C LYS A 192 -5.71 -25.10 -32.26
N ASP A 193 -7.01 -24.82 -32.44
CA ASP A 193 -8.06 -25.16 -31.46
C ASP A 193 -8.15 -26.68 -31.21
N TRP A 194 -7.89 -27.47 -32.25
CA TRP A 194 -7.85 -28.92 -32.15
C TRP A 194 -6.62 -29.40 -31.35
N ILE A 195 -5.45 -28.80 -31.60
CA ILE A 195 -4.21 -29.12 -30.89
C ILE A 195 -4.28 -28.66 -29.44
N GLU A 196 -4.87 -27.52 -29.15
CA GLU A 196 -5.05 -27.04 -27.77
C GLU A 196 -5.86 -28.02 -26.91
N LYS A 197 -6.95 -28.57 -27.46
CA LYS A 197 -7.74 -29.61 -26.78
C LYS A 197 -6.92 -30.87 -26.48
N LEU A 198 -6.02 -31.25 -27.39
CA LEU A 198 -5.12 -32.39 -27.18
C LEU A 198 -4.03 -32.08 -26.16
N LEU A 199 -3.49 -30.86 -26.17
CA LEU A 199 -2.50 -30.38 -25.22
C LEU A 199 -3.07 -30.31 -23.80
N THR A 200 -4.34 -29.92 -23.63
CA THR A 200 -5.03 -29.96 -22.33
C THR A 200 -5.10 -31.38 -21.79
N ALA A 201 -5.36 -32.38 -22.64
CA ALA A 201 -5.46 -33.78 -22.23
C ALA A 201 -4.14 -34.40 -21.74
N VAL A 202 -2.99 -33.81 -22.10
CA VAL A 202 -1.65 -34.24 -21.64
C VAL A 202 -1.06 -33.35 -20.55
N GLU A 203 -1.89 -32.47 -19.95
CA GLU A 203 -1.48 -31.48 -18.95
C GLU A 203 -0.29 -30.62 -19.40
N PHE A 204 -0.34 -30.17 -20.66
CA PHE A 204 0.70 -29.33 -21.23
C PHE A 204 0.78 -27.97 -20.53
N LYS A 205 1.98 -27.64 -20.04
CA LYS A 205 2.34 -26.33 -19.50
C LYS A 205 3.10 -25.54 -20.56
N GLU A 206 2.40 -24.60 -21.18
CA GLU A 206 2.96 -23.71 -22.20
C GLU A 206 3.98 -22.74 -21.60
N PHE A 207 5.10 -22.55 -22.29
CA PHE A 207 6.11 -21.56 -21.94
C PHE A 207 5.62 -20.16 -22.27
N LYS A 208 5.44 -19.35 -21.22
CA LYS A 208 5.10 -17.92 -21.36
C LYS A 208 6.39 -17.12 -21.32
N LEU A 209 6.76 -16.54 -22.46
CA LEU A 209 7.91 -15.66 -22.59
C LEU A 209 7.51 -14.22 -22.25
N PRO A 210 8.42 -13.42 -21.64
CA PRO A 210 8.18 -12.02 -21.38
C PRO A 210 8.03 -11.23 -22.69
N SER A 211 7.17 -10.21 -22.66
CA SER A 211 6.97 -9.30 -23.79
C SER A 211 8.25 -8.53 -24.10
N GLY A 212 8.65 -8.46 -25.38
CA GLY A 212 9.84 -7.73 -25.82
C GLY A 212 11.14 -8.53 -25.77
N ILE A 213 11.06 -9.85 -25.50
CA ILE A 213 12.22 -10.72 -25.57
C ILE A 213 12.80 -10.74 -27.00
N PRO A 214 14.14 -10.66 -27.17
CA PRO A 214 14.78 -10.84 -28.46
C PRO A 214 14.44 -12.18 -29.12
N ASN A 215 14.40 -12.19 -30.45
CA ASN A 215 14.09 -13.39 -31.23
C ASN A 215 15.19 -14.45 -31.13
N GLU A 216 16.45 -14.03 -31.03
CA GLU A 216 17.61 -14.92 -30.97
C GLU A 216 17.89 -15.40 -29.54
N ILE A 217 18.13 -16.70 -29.38
CA ILE A 217 18.28 -17.30 -28.04
C ILE A 217 19.45 -16.71 -27.22
N ASN A 218 20.57 -16.42 -27.87
CA ASN A 218 21.75 -15.87 -27.19
C ASN A 218 21.54 -14.41 -26.77
N GLU A 219 20.82 -13.64 -27.58
CA GLU A 219 20.44 -12.27 -27.27
C GLU A 219 19.38 -12.25 -26.18
N ALA A 220 18.41 -13.17 -26.22
CA ALA A 220 17.37 -13.32 -25.22
C ALA A 220 17.94 -13.62 -23.82
N VAL A 221 18.90 -14.54 -23.72
CA VAL A 221 19.56 -14.85 -22.44
C VAL A 221 20.30 -13.62 -21.90
N LYS A 222 21.10 -12.95 -22.74
CA LYS A 222 21.81 -11.72 -22.32
C LYS A 222 20.85 -10.61 -21.92
N TRP A 223 19.79 -10.41 -22.69
CA TRP A 223 18.77 -9.41 -22.43
C TRP A 223 18.06 -9.67 -21.10
N VAL A 224 17.71 -10.94 -20.80
CA VAL A 224 17.11 -11.28 -19.50
C VAL A 224 18.07 -10.97 -18.36
N ASP A 225 19.36 -11.29 -18.48
CA ASP A 225 20.33 -10.98 -17.43
C ASP A 225 20.55 -9.47 -17.24
N GLU A 226 20.68 -8.71 -18.33
CA GLU A 226 20.82 -7.25 -18.30
C GLU A 226 19.57 -6.57 -17.72
N GLU A 227 18.38 -7.00 -18.14
CA GLU A 227 17.12 -6.41 -17.70
C GLU A 227 16.83 -6.79 -16.24
N THR A 228 17.17 -8.02 -15.83
CA THR A 228 17.12 -8.44 -14.42
C THR A 228 17.99 -7.52 -13.58
N LYS A 229 19.25 -7.28 -14.00
CA LYS A 229 20.17 -6.41 -13.28
C LYS A 229 19.66 -4.97 -13.18
N LYS A 230 19.15 -4.40 -14.28
CA LYS A 230 18.56 -3.05 -14.28
C LYS A 230 17.37 -2.95 -13.32
N LEU A 231 16.52 -3.96 -13.30
CA LEU A 231 15.34 -3.98 -12.42
C LEU A 231 15.74 -4.21 -10.95
N GLU A 232 16.76 -5.01 -10.68
CA GLU A 232 17.34 -5.15 -9.34
C GLU A 232 17.94 -3.84 -8.82
N ASP A 233 18.69 -3.12 -9.67
CA ASP A 233 19.26 -1.82 -9.30
C ASP A 233 18.17 -0.76 -9.07
N LYS A 234 17.12 -0.75 -9.90
CA LYS A 234 15.92 0.09 -9.68
C LYS A 234 15.17 -0.29 -8.41
N LEU A 235 15.10 -1.58 -8.10
CA LEU A 235 14.45 -2.04 -6.87
C LEU A 235 15.21 -1.54 -5.65
N LYS A 236 16.54 -1.64 -5.65
CA LYS A 236 17.38 -1.10 -4.57
C LYS A 236 17.17 0.40 -4.39
N SER A 237 17.17 1.19 -5.47
CA SER A 237 16.94 2.64 -5.34
C SER A 237 15.55 2.97 -4.77
N LEU A 238 14.52 2.18 -5.11
CA LEU A 238 13.19 2.36 -4.54
C LEU A 238 13.09 1.92 -3.07
N GLU A 239 13.86 0.89 -2.68
CA GLU A 239 13.97 0.47 -1.28
C GLU A 239 14.72 1.53 -0.45
N GLU A 240 15.76 2.17 -0.99
CA GLU A 240 16.41 3.32 -0.37
C GLU A 240 15.46 4.53 -0.25
N GLU A 241 14.67 4.82 -1.29
CA GLU A 241 13.62 5.85 -1.24
C GLU A 241 12.58 5.52 -0.16
N TRP A 242 12.18 4.25 -0.03
CA TRP A 242 11.26 3.79 1.02
C TRP A 242 11.83 4.00 2.42
N ASP A 243 13.09 3.65 2.64
CA ASP A 243 13.76 3.84 3.93
C ASP A 243 13.92 5.32 4.26
N SER A 244 14.23 6.16 3.27
CA SER A 244 14.28 7.62 3.46
C SER A 244 12.92 8.21 3.84
N LEU A 245 11.84 7.74 3.20
CA LEU A 245 10.47 8.14 3.52
C LEU A 245 10.09 7.69 4.94
N LYS A 246 10.49 6.48 5.33
CA LYS A 246 10.28 5.95 6.67
C LYS A 246 10.98 6.82 7.71
N GLN A 247 12.26 7.16 7.51
CA GLN A 247 13.00 8.02 8.43
C GLN A 247 12.38 9.41 8.54
N GLU A 248 12.03 10.04 7.41
CA GLU A 248 11.36 11.33 7.39
C GLU A 248 10.02 11.29 8.14
N PHE A 249 9.27 10.20 7.97
CA PHE A 249 8.02 9.97 8.68
C PHE A 249 8.26 9.75 10.18
N GLU A 250 9.25 8.95 10.60
CA GLU A 250 9.55 8.70 12.02
C GLU A 250 9.93 9.97 12.80
N GLU A 251 10.62 10.90 12.15
CA GLU A 251 10.97 12.21 12.71
C GLU A 251 9.75 13.11 12.90
N LYS A 252 8.83 13.11 11.93
CA LYS A 252 7.64 13.98 11.94
C LYS A 252 6.43 13.36 12.64
N ALA A 253 6.34 12.03 12.70
CA ALA A 253 5.17 11.31 13.17
C ALA A 253 4.88 11.56 14.66
N GLY A 254 5.93 11.70 15.49
CA GLY A 254 5.76 12.04 16.89
C GLY A 254 5.12 13.42 17.08
N TYR A 255 5.56 14.41 16.29
CA TYR A 255 4.96 15.74 16.29
C TYR A 255 3.53 15.72 15.75
N LEU A 256 3.29 15.05 14.61
CA LEU A 256 1.97 14.97 13.99
C LEU A 256 0.95 14.28 14.90
N GLU A 257 1.33 13.20 15.58
CA GLU A 257 0.48 12.49 16.53
C GLU A 257 0.07 13.39 17.69
N VAL A 258 1.03 14.12 18.26
CA VAL A 258 0.76 15.06 19.35
C VAL A 258 -0.14 16.20 18.88
N ALA A 259 0.11 16.75 17.69
CA ALA A 259 -0.67 17.85 17.12
C ALA A 259 -2.12 17.43 16.81
N VAL A 260 -2.32 16.26 16.19
CA VAL A 260 -3.64 15.71 15.88
C VAL A 260 -4.40 15.38 17.16
N LYS A 261 -3.75 14.71 18.12
CA LYS A 261 -4.37 14.36 19.40
C LYS A 261 -4.78 15.62 20.18
N TYR A 262 -3.89 16.61 20.24
CA TYR A 262 -4.18 17.89 20.87
C TYR A 262 -5.38 18.59 20.21
N GLY A 263 -5.43 18.63 18.87
CA GLY A 263 -6.56 19.19 18.14
C GLY A 263 -7.87 18.49 18.46
N LEU A 264 -7.86 17.15 18.48
CA LEU A 264 -9.00 16.34 18.87
C LEU A 264 -9.46 16.63 20.30
N ASP A 265 -8.53 16.66 21.26
CA ASP A 265 -8.84 16.94 22.67
C ASP A 265 -9.48 18.32 22.86
N VAL A 266 -9.03 19.34 22.11
CA VAL A 266 -9.65 20.67 22.11
C VAL A 266 -11.05 20.63 21.51
N CYS A 267 -11.27 19.96 20.37
CA CYS A 267 -12.59 19.85 19.77
C CYS A 267 -13.57 19.07 20.64
N LEU A 268 -13.13 18.02 21.33
CA LEU A 268 -13.93 17.29 22.32
C LEU A 268 -14.26 18.16 23.53
N ALA A 269 -13.30 18.99 23.99
CA ALA A 269 -13.55 19.96 25.04
C ALA A 269 -14.56 21.03 24.61
N GLU A 270 -14.51 21.50 23.34
CA GLU A 270 -15.51 22.40 22.75
C GLU A 270 -16.91 21.77 22.74
N GLY A 271 -17.02 20.45 22.53
CA GLY A 271 -18.29 19.72 22.59
C GLY A 271 -18.95 19.68 23.96
N ASN A 272 -18.22 20.00 25.04
CA ASN A 272 -18.77 20.11 26.40
C ASN A 272 -19.26 21.53 26.74
N LEU A 273 -19.15 22.47 25.79
CA LEU A 273 -19.53 23.86 25.96
C LEU A 273 -20.96 24.12 25.47
N LEU A 274 -21.59 25.13 26.06
CA LEU A 274 -22.79 25.72 25.50
C LEU A 274 -22.46 27.10 24.93
N ARG A 275 -23.00 27.42 23.75
CA ARG A 275 -22.71 28.67 23.03
C ARG A 275 -23.98 29.45 22.69
N SER A 276 -23.93 30.75 22.93
CA SER A 276 -24.89 31.74 22.42
C SER A 276 -24.26 32.52 21.26
N ARG A 277 -24.92 33.58 20.78
CA ARG A 277 -24.42 34.38 19.65
C ARG A 277 -23.04 35.03 19.92
N LEU A 278 -22.76 35.41 21.16
CA LEU A 278 -21.55 36.17 21.53
C LEU A 278 -20.72 35.51 22.63
N MET A 279 -21.30 34.59 23.40
CA MET A 279 -20.67 34.02 24.59
C MET A 279 -20.67 32.50 24.56
N SER A 280 -19.68 31.91 25.24
CA SER A 280 -19.58 30.49 25.51
C SER A 280 -19.51 30.28 27.02
N VAL A 281 -20.16 29.22 27.50
CA VAL A 281 -20.17 28.82 28.91
C VAL A 281 -19.53 27.45 29.04
N LEU A 282 -18.71 27.30 30.08
CA LEU A 282 -18.09 26.04 30.47
C LEU A 282 -18.20 25.82 31.97
N GLN A 283 -18.37 24.57 32.39
CA GLN A 283 -18.31 24.17 33.79
C GLN A 283 -17.39 22.97 33.98
N GLY A 284 -16.80 22.90 35.17
CA GLY A 284 -15.96 21.78 35.55
C GLY A 284 -15.67 21.72 37.03
N TRP A 285 -14.81 20.77 37.39
CA TRP A 285 -14.34 20.54 38.76
C TRP A 285 -12.83 20.79 38.85
N VAL A 286 -12.40 21.47 39.90
CA VAL A 286 -10.99 21.76 40.18
C VAL A 286 -10.63 21.30 41.59
N PRO A 287 -9.52 20.57 41.79
CA PRO A 287 -9.02 20.21 43.11
C PRO A 287 -8.72 21.45 43.96
N ILE A 288 -9.17 21.47 45.23
CA ILE A 288 -9.01 22.64 46.12
C ILE A 288 -7.54 23.03 46.30
N ASN A 289 -6.63 22.06 46.31
CA ASN A 289 -5.19 22.24 46.44
C ASN A 289 -4.52 22.85 45.20
N LYS A 290 -5.25 23.11 44.11
CA LYS A 290 -4.75 23.70 42.86
C LYS A 290 -5.38 25.07 42.55
N ILE A 291 -6.19 25.62 43.47
CA ILE A 291 -6.92 26.88 43.28
C ILE A 291 -6.13 28.11 43.77
N ASN A 292 -4.98 27.90 44.42
CA ASN A 292 -4.09 28.96 44.93
C ASN A 292 -2.77 29.01 44.17
#